data_AF-A0A7G8US43-F1
#
_entry.id   AF-A0A7G8US43-F1
#
_cell.length_a   1.000
_cell.length_b   1.000
_cell.length_c   1.000
_cell.angle_alpha   90.00
_cell.angle_beta   90.00
_cell.angle_gamma   90.00
#
_symmetry.space_group_name_H-M   'P 1'
#
loop_
_entity.id
_entity.type
_entity.pdbx_description
1 polymer ?
#
loop_
_entity_poly.entity_id
_entity_poly.type
_entity_poly.pdbx_seq_one_letter_code
_entity_poly.pdbx_strand_id
1 'polypeptide(L)' 'MFARALVLPLDGATARTGFTDAEEIPAWASQSANALAGAGIVRSKGGNRFAPLDNATRAEVCVLILKALSYN' A
#
# COMPACT_ATOMS: atom_id res chain seq x y z
N MET A 1 -0.37 -8.73 1.62
CA MET A 1 0.79 -9.65 1.57
C MET A 1 2.07 -8.95 2.01
N PHE A 2 2.56 -7.89 1.34
CA PHE A 2 3.78 -7.17 1.73
C PHE A 2 3.78 -6.61 3.16
N ALA A 3 2.67 -6.04 3.62
CA ALA A 3 2.58 -5.46 4.97
C ALA A 3 2.85 -6.51 6.07
N ARG A 4 2.35 -7.73 5.88
CA ARG A 4 2.59 -8.86 6.80
C ARG A 4 4.01 -9.40 6.70
N ALA A 5 4.59 -9.44 5.50
CA ALA A 5 5.97 -9.91 5.28
C ALA A 5 7.00 -9.00 5.96
N LEU A 6 6.71 -7.70 6.05
CA LEU A 6 7.55 -6.71 6.71
C LEU A 6 7.22 -6.53 8.20
N VAL A 7 6.30 -7.33 8.74
CA VAL A 7 5.83 -7.24 10.14
C VAL A 7 5.44 -5.80 10.49
N LEU A 8 4.83 -5.08 9.55
CA LEU A 8 4.39 -3.71 9.77
C LEU A 8 3.21 -3.71 10.76
N PRO A 9 3.16 -2.75 11.70
CA PRO A 9 2.04 -2.63 12.63
C PRO A 9 0.77 -2.31 11.84
N LEU A 10 -0.23 -3.20 11.93
CA LEU A 10 -1.54 -3.05 11.28
C LEU A 10 -2.60 -2.48 12.23
N ASP A 11 -2.20 -2.20 13.49
CA ASP A 11 -3.07 -1.81 14.60
C ASP A 11 -3.54 -0.35 14.51
N GLY A 12 -3.11 0.39 13.48
CA GLY A 12 -3.56 1.74 13.16
C GLY A 12 -5.00 1.72 12.67
N ALA A 13 -5.93 1.80 13.63
CA ALA A 13 -7.37 1.99 13.48
C ALA A 13 -7.77 2.59 12.14
N THR A 14 -8.37 1.76 11.25
CA THR A 14 -9.15 2.19 10.06
C THR A 14 -8.75 3.56 9.52
N ALA A 15 -7.44 3.75 9.27
CA ALA A 15 -6.99 5.04 8.81
C ALA A 15 -7.61 5.18 7.43
N ARG A 16 -8.52 6.15 7.26
CA ARG A 16 -9.09 6.44 5.97
C ARG A 16 -7.89 6.76 5.09
N THR A 17 -7.52 5.81 4.24
CA THR A 17 -6.32 5.93 3.41
C THR A 17 -6.46 7.28 2.75
N GLY A 18 -5.45 8.16 2.85
CA GLY A 18 -5.55 9.51 2.32
C GLY A 18 -5.77 9.56 0.80
N PHE A 19 -5.92 8.41 0.16
CA PHE A 19 -6.22 8.23 -1.25
C PHE A 19 -7.65 8.61 -1.61
N THR A 20 -7.83 9.18 -2.79
CA THR A 20 -9.12 9.59 -3.35
C THR A 20 -10.04 8.41 -3.69
N ASP A 21 -9.48 7.22 -3.85
CA ASP A 21 -10.17 5.97 -4.18
C ASP A 21 -10.21 5.00 -2.98
N ALA A 22 -10.16 5.52 -1.76
CA ALA A 22 -10.25 4.73 -0.53
C ALA A 22 -11.50 3.83 -0.47
N GLU A 23 -12.59 4.22 -1.12
CA GLU A 23 -13.85 3.47 -1.19
C GLU A 23 -13.74 2.21 -2.07
N GLU A 24 -12.84 2.20 -3.05
CA GLU A 24 -12.59 1.03 -3.91
C GLU A 24 -11.63 0.02 -3.24
N ILE A 25 -10.96 0.41 -2.16
CA ILE A 25 -10.02 -0.45 -1.44
C ILE A 25 -10.82 -1.42 -0.57
N PRO A 26 -10.68 -2.75 -0.78
CA PRO A 26 -11.33 -3.73 0.07
C PRO A 26 -10.95 -3.55 1.54
N ALA A 27 -11.88 -3.80 2.47
CA ALA A 27 -11.65 -3.61 3.90
C ALA A 27 -10.41 -4.37 4.43
N TRP A 28 -10.16 -5.57 3.89
CA TRP A 28 -8.98 -6.38 4.24
C TRP A 28 -7.65 -5.77 3.75
N ALA A 29 -7.69 -4.98 2.68
CA ALA A 29 -6.52 -4.36 2.07
C ALA A 29 -6.22 -2.98 2.67
N SER A 30 -7.24 -2.29 3.19
CA SER A 30 -7.14 -0.92 3.70
C SER A 30 -6.03 -0.75 4.75
N GLN A 31 -5.99 -1.63 5.77
CA GLN A 31 -4.93 -1.58 6.79
C GLN A 31 -3.54 -1.83 6.21
N SER A 32 -3.41 -2.81 5.32
CA SER A 32 -2.14 -3.12 4.66
C SER A 32 -1.67 -1.97 3.74
N ALA A 33 -2.60 -1.35 3.00
CA ALA A 33 -2.31 -0.24 2.10
C ALA A 33 -1.83 0.99 2.89
N ASN A 34 -2.47 1.29 4.02
CA ASN A 34 -2.03 2.35 4.93
C ASN A 34 -0.65 2.09 5.51
N ALA A 35 -0.41 0.89 6.04
CA ALA A 35 0.87 0.54 6.62
C ALA A 35 2.01 0.67 5.59
N LEU A 36 1.77 0.22 4.36
CA LEU A 36 2.75 0.34 3.26
C LEU A 36 2.93 1.79 2.78
N ALA A 37 1.87 2.61 2.81
CA ALA A 37 1.94 4.02 2.48
C ALA A 37 2.70 4.82 3.54
N GLY A 38 2.42 4.56 4.82
CA GLY A 38 3.14 5.15 5.96
C GLY A 38 4.61 4.74 6.01
N ALA A 39 4.93 3.51 5.60
CA ALA A 39 6.30 3.04 5.42
C ALA A 39 7.00 3.61 4.17
N GLY A 40 6.30 4.38 3.32
CA GLY A 40 6.85 4.94 2.07
C GLY A 40 7.11 3.91 0.95
N ILE A 41 6.68 2.67 1.15
CA ILE A 41 6.86 1.55 0.22
C ILE A 41 5.93 1.74 -0.97
N VAL A 42 4.65 1.95 -0.68
CA VAL A 42 3.63 2.31 -1.67
C VAL A 42 3.58 3.83 -1.79
N ARG A 43 3.52 4.33 -3.03
CA ARG A 43 3.14 5.72 -3.31
C ARG A 43 1.82 5.74 -4.07
N SER A 44 1.04 6.78 -3.85
CA SER A 44 -0.13 7.07 -4.68
C SER A 44 0.29 7.26 -6.14
N LYS A 45 -0.46 6.67 -7.06
CA LYS A 45 -0.48 7.05 -8.47
C LYS A 45 -1.05 8.48 -8.60
N GLY A 46 -0.80 9.10 -9.76
CA GLY A 46 -1.24 10.47 -10.05
C GLY A 46 -2.70 10.74 -9.64
N GLY A 47 -2.93 11.89 -9.01
CA GLY A 47 -4.22 12.26 -8.44
C GLY A 47 -4.49 11.71 -7.03
N ASN A 48 -3.44 11.30 -6.31
CA ASN A 48 -3.54 10.75 -4.95
C ASN A 48 -4.35 9.44 -4.88
N ARG A 49 -4.21 8.56 -5.88
CA ARG A 49 -4.97 7.31 -5.99
C ARG A 49 -4.10 6.10 -5.66
N PHE A 50 -4.65 5.08 -5.01
CA PHE A 50 -3.98 3.80 -4.79
C PHE A 50 -4.16 2.84 -5.97
N ALA A 51 -5.29 2.92 -6.66
CA ALA A 51 -5.75 2.10 -7.76
C ALA A 51 -5.78 0.59 -7.41
N PRO A 52 -6.59 0.17 -6.42
CA PRO A 52 -6.62 -1.22 -5.95
C PRO A 52 -7.11 -2.23 -7.01
N LEU A 53 -7.92 -1.78 -7.95
CA LEU A 53 -8.51 -2.58 -9.03
C LEU A 53 -7.65 -2.59 -10.31
N ASP A 54 -6.61 -1.75 -10.36
CA ASP A 54 -5.75 -1.62 -11.54
C ASP A 54 -4.69 -2.73 -11.56
N ASN A 55 -4.30 -3.14 -12.76
CA ASN A 55 -3.28 -4.18 -12.91
C ASN A 55 -1.90 -3.59 -12.56
N ALA A 56 -1.24 -4.19 -11.57
CA ALA A 56 0.14 -3.84 -11.25
C ALA A 56 1.07 -4.26 -12.39
N THR A 57 1.82 -3.32 -12.94
CA THR A 57 2.84 -3.62 -13.95
C THR A 57 4.04 -4.32 -13.33
N ARG A 58 4.77 -5.12 -14.12
CA ARG A 58 5.99 -5.80 -13.65
C ARG A 58 7.01 -4.82 -13.04
N ALA A 59 7.13 -3.63 -13.62
CA ALA A 59 8.02 -2.59 -13.11
C ALA A 59 7.58 -2.09 -11.72
N GLU A 60 6.28 -1.85 -11.51
CA GLU A 60 5.75 -1.42 -10.22
C GLU A 60 5.94 -2.49 -9.14
N VAL A 61 5.72 -3.77 -9.48
CA VAL A 61 5.93 -4.88 -8.55
C VAL A 61 7.41 -5.00 -8.17
N CYS A 62 8.33 -4.90 -9.13
CA CYS A 62 9.77 -4.91 -8.83
C CYS A 62 10.18 -3.76 -7.90
N VAL A 63 9.65 -2.55 -8.12
CA VAL A 63 9.93 -1.40 -7.25
C VAL A 63 9.39 -1.64 -5.84
N LEU A 64 8.18 -2.20 -5.70
CA LEU A 64 7.61 -2.54 -4.39
C LEU A 64 8.47 -3.58 -3.65
N ILE A 65 8.93 -4.62 -4.34
CA ILE A 65 9.80 -5.65 -3.77
C ILE A 65 11.15 -5.04 -3.35
N LEU A 66 11.77 -4.23 -4.19
CA LEU A 66 13.05 -3.58 -3.88
C LEU A 66 12.94 -2.67 -2.66
N LYS A 67 11.88 -1.86 -2.58
CA LYS A 67 11.62 -1.00 -1.42
C LYS A 67 11.35 -1.79 -0.15
N ALA A 68 10.62 -2.90 -0.26
CA ALA A 68 10.40 -3.80 0.87
C ALA A 68 11.73 -4.39 1.36
N LEU A 69 12.62 -4.81 0.46
CA LEU A 69 13.94 -5.33 0.79
C LEU A 69 14.88 -4.27 1.37
N SER A 70 14.77 -3.02 0.93
CA SER A 70 15.58 -1.91 1.45
C SER A 70 15.05 -1.31 2.76
N TYR A 71 13.90 -1.76 3.25
CA TYR A 71 13.24 -1.23 4.46
C TYR A 71 13.78 -1.89 5.76
N ASN A 72 15.06 -2.28 5.76
CA ASN A 72 15.71 -2.94 6.90
C ASN A 72 16.59 -1.97 7.69
#